data_AF-A0A0J9XIG7-F1
#
_entry.id   AF-A0A0J9XIG7-F1
#
_cell.length_a   1.000
_cell.length_b   1.000
_cell.length_c   1.000
_cell.angle_alpha   90.00
_cell.angle_beta   90.00
_cell.angle_gamma   90.00
#
_symmetry.space_group_name_H-M   'P 1'
#
loop_
_entity.id
_entity.type
_entity.pdbx_description
1 polymer ?
#
loop_
_entity_poly.entity_id
_entity_poly.type
_entity_poly.pdbx_seq_one_letter_code
_entity_poly.pdbx_strand_id
1 'polypeptide(L)'
;MTSFVKSFYSKPLLSRGAVQVLSRARFYSSQSPASLSIKYHSLDKGTTEASDTPNGPNICVVSLDRPKARNSISLQLLDELFDVAHKDYLAQDTRALILTSSTPSIFCAGADLKERKTFTPNDTRNFLKKLNYTLDLLENQAIPTISAINGVALGGGLEIALSTDFRVLGQNSQVGLPETRLAIIPGAGGTYRLPRLIGKSRALDLILTGRRIKSDEALALGVATRAVEDADKGALELAREISGGGPLALTAGKKAVRGASPEWEAAMYERVVNTEDKFEALAAFAEKRTPVFKGR
;
A
#
# COMPACT_ATOMS: atom_id res chain seq x y z
N MET A 1 -30.38 -11.12 30.86
CA MET A 1 -30.89 -11.45 29.51
C MET A 1 -32.29 -10.84 29.47
N THR A 2 -32.60 -9.68 28.88
CA THR A 2 -32.55 -9.33 27.45
C THR A 2 -32.76 -7.81 27.33
N SER A 3 -31.73 -6.98 27.55
CA SER A 3 -31.89 -5.51 27.40
C SER A 3 -30.61 -4.72 27.10
N PHE A 4 -29.43 -5.33 27.09
CA PHE A 4 -28.16 -4.61 26.88
C PHE A 4 -27.53 -4.79 25.49
N VAL A 5 -28.13 -5.58 24.59
CA VAL A 5 -27.57 -5.91 23.27
C VAL A 5 -28.17 -5.07 22.13
N LYS A 6 -29.22 -4.27 22.37
CA LYS A 6 -29.91 -3.50 21.31
C LYS A 6 -29.35 -2.09 21.04
N SER A 7 -28.31 -1.63 21.73
CA SER A 7 -27.81 -0.25 21.57
C SER A 7 -26.61 -0.08 20.61
N PHE A 8 -26.07 -1.15 20.02
CA PHE A 8 -24.96 -1.07 19.07
C PHE A 8 -25.37 -1.09 17.58
N TYR A 9 -26.66 -1.28 17.28
CA TYR A 9 -27.15 -1.50 15.91
C TYR A 9 -27.97 -0.35 15.29
N SER A 10 -27.91 0.88 15.82
CA SER A 10 -28.71 2.00 15.28
C SER A 10 -27.96 3.31 15.05
N LYS A 11 -26.62 3.31 15.03
CA LYS A 11 -25.89 4.48 14.53
C LYS A 11 -25.78 4.42 13.01
N PRO A 12 -26.34 5.40 12.27
CA PRO A 12 -26.17 5.44 10.83
C PRO A 12 -24.67 5.51 10.53
N LEU A 13 -24.25 4.67 9.59
CA LEU A 13 -23.03 4.84 8.81
C LEU A 13 -22.89 6.33 8.49
N LEU A 14 -21.80 6.93 8.98
CA LEU A 14 -21.32 8.28 8.71
C LEU A 14 -22.20 9.05 7.74
N SER A 15 -22.93 10.03 8.28
CA SER A 15 -23.65 11.03 7.51
C SER A 15 -22.82 11.47 6.31
N ARG A 16 -23.41 11.36 5.12
CA ARG A 16 -22.94 11.98 3.87
C ARG A 16 -22.83 13.50 4.09
N GLY A 17 -21.73 13.92 4.69
CA GLY A 17 -21.42 15.30 5.02
C GLY A 17 -20.12 15.68 4.33
N ALA A 18 -20.27 16.29 3.15
CA ALA A 18 -19.27 17.09 2.45
C ALA A 18 -17.86 16.50 2.35
N VAL A 19 -17.69 15.42 1.56
CA VAL A 19 -16.49 15.35 0.71
C VAL A 19 -16.66 16.44 -0.33
N GLN A 20 -16.15 17.63 -0.02
CA GLN A 20 -15.96 18.66 -1.03
C GLN A 20 -15.01 18.02 -2.05
N VAL A 21 -15.59 17.61 -3.18
CA VAL A 21 -14.86 17.10 -4.35
C VAL A 21 -13.75 18.12 -4.59
N LEU A 22 -12.51 17.72 -4.31
CA LEU A 22 -11.34 18.47 -4.77
C LEU A 22 -11.50 18.52 -6.28
N SER A 23 -11.91 19.68 -6.77
CA SER A 23 -12.26 19.90 -8.16
C SER A 23 -11.06 19.52 -9.01
N ARG A 24 -11.29 18.64 -10.00
CA ARG A 24 -10.32 18.29 -11.04
C ARG A 24 -10.01 19.54 -11.88
N ALA A 25 -9.04 20.33 -11.43
CA ALA A 25 -8.29 21.19 -12.34
C ALA A 25 -6.95 20.49 -12.57
N ARG A 26 -6.88 19.67 -13.64
CA ARG A 26 -5.60 19.15 -14.14
C ARG A 26 -4.81 20.33 -14.70
N PHE A 27 -3.95 20.94 -13.90
CA PHE A 27 -2.92 21.86 -14.37
C PHE A 27 -1.61 21.08 -14.57
N TYR A 28 -1.63 20.10 -15.49
CA TYR A 28 -0.40 19.59 -16.06
C TYR A 28 -0.40 19.96 -17.53
N SER A 29 0.68 20.59 -17.98
CA SER A 29 0.98 20.70 -19.40
C SER A 29 0.82 19.31 -20.02
N SER A 30 0.09 19.22 -21.13
CA SER A 30 -0.17 17.98 -21.89
C SER A 30 1.08 17.30 -22.45
N GLN A 31 2.29 17.75 -22.06
CA GLN A 31 3.59 17.29 -22.55
C GLN A 31 4.47 16.62 -21.49
N SER A 32 4.09 16.62 -20.20
CA SER A 32 4.92 15.91 -19.19
C SER A 32 4.60 14.41 -19.20
N PRO A 33 5.61 13.52 -19.28
CA PRO A 33 5.38 12.08 -19.22
C PRO A 33 4.74 11.69 -17.88
N ALA A 34 3.99 10.59 -17.88
CA ALA A 34 3.42 10.02 -16.66
C ALA A 34 4.52 9.74 -15.63
N SER A 35 4.20 9.94 -14.35
CA SER A 35 5.12 9.66 -13.24
C SER A 35 5.04 8.21 -12.76
N LEU A 36 4.03 7.47 -13.22
CA LEU A 36 3.80 6.05 -12.95
C LEU A 36 3.65 5.26 -14.25
N SER A 37 4.09 4.01 -14.24
CA SER A 37 3.65 2.97 -15.18
C SER A 37 2.90 1.87 -14.43
N ILE A 38 1.92 1.25 -15.10
CA ILE A 38 1.08 0.20 -14.51
C ILE A 38 1.10 -1.01 -15.43
N LYS A 39 1.33 -2.19 -14.85
CA LYS A 39 1.26 -3.48 -15.52
C LYS A 39 0.41 -4.45 -14.71
N TYR A 40 -0.19 -5.43 -15.37
CA TYR A 40 -0.99 -6.47 -14.73
C TYR A 40 -0.40 -7.84 -15.04
N HIS A 41 -0.23 -8.66 -14.02
CA HIS A 41 0.19 -10.06 -14.17
C HIS A 41 -1.00 -10.96 -13.93
N SER A 42 -1.34 -11.79 -14.93
CA SER A 42 -2.39 -12.79 -14.77
C SER A 42 -2.02 -13.83 -13.70
N LEU A 43 -3.02 -14.32 -12.98
CA LEU A 43 -2.92 -15.46 -12.08
C LEU A 43 -3.27 -16.79 -12.76
N ASP A 44 -3.73 -16.75 -14.01
CA ASP A 44 -4.01 -17.95 -14.78
C ASP A 44 -2.71 -18.69 -15.13
N LYS A 45 -2.75 -20.03 -15.01
CA LYS A 45 -1.60 -20.89 -15.33
C LYS A 45 -1.31 -20.80 -16.83
N GLY A 46 -0.15 -20.26 -17.21
CA GLY A 46 0.35 -20.24 -18.59
C GLY A 46 0.69 -18.86 -19.14
N THR A 47 0.27 -17.78 -18.47
CA THR A 47 0.62 -16.41 -18.87
C THR A 47 1.67 -15.84 -17.94
N THR A 48 2.90 -15.68 -18.43
CA THR A 48 4.01 -15.09 -17.66
C THR A 48 4.22 -13.60 -17.97
N GLU A 49 3.69 -13.13 -19.10
CA GLU A 49 3.86 -11.76 -19.56
C GLU A 49 2.87 -10.80 -18.89
N ALA A 50 3.34 -9.57 -18.65
CA ALA A 50 2.54 -8.52 -18.07
C ALA A 50 1.76 -7.75 -19.15
N SER A 51 0.49 -7.42 -18.89
CA SER A 51 -0.36 -6.64 -19.79
C SER A 51 -0.54 -5.20 -19.32
N ASP A 52 -0.97 -4.31 -20.23
CA ASP A 52 -1.33 -2.92 -19.90
C ASP A 52 -2.76 -2.78 -19.37
N THR A 53 -3.60 -3.80 -19.57
CA THR A 53 -4.99 -3.84 -19.12
C THR A 53 -5.24 -5.05 -18.21
N PRO A 54 -6.09 -4.93 -17.19
CA PRO A 54 -6.47 -6.07 -16.36
C PRO A 54 -7.33 -7.04 -17.18
N ASN A 55 -7.09 -8.34 -17.01
CA ASN A 55 -7.91 -9.41 -17.56
C ASN A 55 -7.99 -10.55 -16.55
N GLY A 56 -9.22 -10.93 -16.16
CA GLY A 56 -9.45 -11.92 -15.11
C GLY A 56 -8.72 -11.63 -13.78
N PRO A 57 -8.51 -12.65 -12.94
CA PRO A 57 -7.77 -12.52 -11.70
C PRO A 57 -6.32 -12.14 -11.95
N ASN A 58 -5.88 -11.02 -11.36
CA ASN A 58 -4.56 -10.46 -11.66
C ASN A 58 -3.86 -9.83 -10.45
N ILE A 59 -2.57 -9.57 -10.59
CA ILE A 59 -1.76 -8.73 -9.69
C ILE A 59 -1.46 -7.43 -10.41
N CYS A 60 -1.82 -6.29 -9.82
CA CYS A 60 -1.48 -4.98 -10.35
C CYS A 60 -0.11 -4.53 -9.84
N VAL A 61 0.79 -4.18 -10.74
CA VAL A 61 2.12 -3.65 -10.44
C VAL A 61 2.17 -2.20 -10.89
N VAL A 62 2.42 -1.30 -9.95
CA VAL A 62 2.56 0.14 -10.17
C VAL A 62 4.00 0.53 -9.92
N SER A 63 4.67 1.02 -10.96
CA SER A 63 6.07 1.40 -10.93
C SER A 63 6.20 2.92 -10.90
N LEU A 64 6.91 3.45 -9.89
CA LEU A 64 7.35 4.85 -9.90
C LEU A 64 8.37 5.05 -11.02
N ASP A 65 8.09 5.98 -11.93
CA ASP A 65 8.81 6.17 -13.19
C ASP A 65 9.20 7.63 -13.45
N ARG A 66 9.97 8.20 -12.52
CA ARG A 66 10.63 9.51 -12.65
C ARG A 66 12.13 9.39 -12.39
N PRO A 67 12.90 8.60 -13.19
CA PRO A 67 14.31 8.31 -12.93
C PRO A 67 15.17 9.57 -12.77
N LYS A 68 14.97 10.59 -13.62
CA LYS A 68 15.71 11.87 -13.56
C LYS A 68 15.50 12.65 -12.27
N ALA A 69 14.35 12.46 -11.62
CA ALA A 69 14.00 13.09 -10.36
C ALA A 69 14.17 12.12 -9.16
N ARG A 70 14.76 10.93 -9.38
CA ARG A 70 14.91 9.89 -8.36
C ARG A 70 13.57 9.51 -7.72
N ASN A 71 12.51 9.49 -8.52
CA ASN A 71 11.13 9.21 -8.08
C ASN A 71 10.71 10.06 -6.89
N SER A 72 11.16 11.32 -6.82
CA SER A 72 10.65 12.26 -5.84
C SER A 72 9.13 12.44 -5.96
N ILE A 73 8.47 12.79 -4.87
CA ILE A 73 7.03 13.04 -4.81
C ILE A 73 6.77 14.47 -5.24
N SER A 74 6.50 14.65 -6.55
CA SER A 74 5.94 15.88 -7.10
C SER A 74 4.43 15.96 -6.86
N LEU A 75 3.84 17.12 -7.15
CA LEU A 75 2.39 17.26 -7.27
C LEU A 75 1.80 16.26 -8.28
N GLN A 76 2.44 16.09 -9.44
CA GLN A 76 1.97 15.16 -10.47
C GLN A 76 1.99 13.72 -9.97
N LEU A 77 3.09 13.27 -9.38
CA LEU A 77 3.17 11.91 -8.85
C LEU A 77 2.16 11.70 -7.72
N LEU A 78 1.93 12.71 -6.88
CA LEU A 78 0.92 12.63 -5.83
C LEU A 78 -0.50 12.49 -6.40
N ASP A 79 -0.81 13.19 -7.50
CA ASP A 79 -2.11 13.07 -8.17
C ASP A 79 -2.30 11.69 -8.79
N GLU A 80 -1.28 11.15 -9.44
CA GLU A 80 -1.32 9.82 -10.03
C GLU A 80 -1.38 8.71 -8.96
N LEU A 81 -0.66 8.86 -7.85
CA LEU A 81 -0.72 7.95 -6.71
C LEU A 81 -2.09 8.00 -6.02
N PHE A 82 -2.71 9.19 -5.97
CA PHE A 82 -4.09 9.33 -5.49
C PHE A 82 -5.06 8.54 -6.37
N ASP A 83 -4.96 8.67 -7.71
CA ASP A 83 -5.81 7.92 -8.64
C ASP A 83 -5.61 6.40 -8.48
N VAL A 84 -4.37 5.94 -8.27
CA VAL A 84 -4.05 4.53 -7.94
C VAL A 84 -4.71 4.10 -6.63
N ALA A 85 -4.53 4.86 -5.55
CA ALA A 85 -5.08 4.54 -4.24
C ALA A 85 -6.62 4.68 -4.16
N HIS A 86 -7.26 5.35 -5.12
CA HIS A 86 -8.71 5.51 -5.14
C HIS A 86 -9.44 4.40 -5.93
N LYS A 87 -8.72 3.53 -6.64
CA LYS A 87 -9.33 2.44 -7.42
C LYS A 87 -10.02 1.41 -6.51
N ASP A 88 -11.15 0.90 -6.98
CA ASP A 88 -11.74 -0.33 -6.44
C ASP A 88 -11.13 -1.54 -7.16
N TYR A 89 -10.05 -2.06 -6.58
CA TYR A 89 -9.30 -3.17 -7.15
C TYR A 89 -10.07 -4.50 -7.12
N LEU A 90 -10.97 -4.70 -6.15
CA LEU A 90 -11.80 -5.91 -6.11
C LEU A 90 -12.78 -5.93 -7.30
N ALA A 91 -13.36 -4.79 -7.64
CA ALA A 91 -14.22 -4.64 -8.82
C ALA A 91 -13.47 -4.89 -10.15
N GLN A 92 -12.14 -4.83 -10.15
CA GLN A 92 -11.26 -5.10 -11.30
C GLN A 92 -10.66 -6.53 -11.25
N ASP A 93 -11.16 -7.38 -10.37
CA ASP A 93 -10.64 -8.74 -10.11
C ASP A 93 -9.13 -8.76 -9.79
N THR A 94 -8.60 -7.64 -9.32
CA THR A 94 -7.21 -7.55 -8.85
C THR A 94 -7.13 -8.19 -7.47
N ARG A 95 -6.17 -9.10 -7.28
CA ARG A 95 -5.97 -9.86 -6.04
C ARG A 95 -4.89 -9.26 -5.14
N ALA A 96 -3.93 -8.52 -5.68
CA ALA A 96 -2.90 -7.83 -4.93
C ALA A 96 -2.35 -6.62 -5.71
N LEU A 97 -1.83 -5.64 -4.98
CA LEU A 97 -1.18 -4.45 -5.54
C LEU A 97 0.28 -4.41 -5.09
N ILE A 98 1.19 -4.30 -6.05
CA ILE A 98 2.61 -4.10 -5.80
C ILE A 98 2.97 -2.67 -6.20
N LEU A 99 3.61 -1.93 -5.29
CA LEU A 99 4.30 -0.68 -5.59
C LEU A 99 5.79 -0.96 -5.73
N THR A 100 6.39 -0.56 -6.85
CA THR A 100 7.82 -0.69 -7.11
C THR A 100 8.36 0.54 -7.85
N SER A 101 9.58 0.48 -8.37
CA SER A 101 10.13 1.47 -9.27
C SER A 101 10.63 0.85 -10.57
N SER A 102 10.48 1.59 -11.68
CA SER A 102 11.17 1.32 -12.94
C SER A 102 12.68 1.55 -12.88
N THR A 103 13.18 2.17 -11.79
CA THR A 103 14.58 2.57 -11.65
C THR A 103 15.30 1.70 -10.61
N PRO A 104 16.26 0.84 -11.01
CA PRO A 104 16.83 -0.18 -10.12
C PRO A 104 17.44 0.34 -8.81
N SER A 105 18.06 1.52 -8.82
CA SER A 105 18.80 2.06 -7.66
C SER A 105 17.98 2.95 -6.73
N ILE A 106 16.72 3.22 -7.07
CA ILE A 106 15.87 4.17 -6.32
C ILE A 106 14.42 3.72 -6.34
N PHE A 107 13.86 3.50 -5.15
CA PHE A 107 12.42 3.38 -5.01
C PHE A 107 11.79 4.77 -5.06
N CYS A 108 12.06 5.60 -4.04
CA CYS A 108 11.56 6.97 -3.94
C CYS A 108 12.45 7.82 -3.02
N ALA A 109 12.91 8.97 -3.50
CA ALA A 109 13.77 9.87 -2.72
C ALA A 109 13.02 10.74 -1.69
N GLY A 110 11.69 10.64 -1.60
CA GLY A 110 10.85 11.49 -0.76
C GLY A 110 10.33 12.71 -1.51
N ALA A 111 9.97 13.78 -0.80
CA ALA A 111 9.37 14.96 -1.42
C ALA A 111 10.29 15.61 -2.48
N ASP A 112 9.70 16.13 -3.56
CA ASP A 112 10.45 16.85 -4.60
C ASP A 112 10.94 18.21 -4.10
N LEU A 113 12.20 18.26 -3.64
CA LEU A 113 12.77 19.48 -3.05
C LEU A 113 12.82 20.67 -4.01
N LYS A 114 12.80 20.43 -5.33
CA LYS A 114 12.76 21.53 -6.33
C LYS A 114 11.40 22.22 -6.31
N GLU A 115 10.31 21.44 -6.28
CA GLU A 115 8.95 21.98 -6.13
C GLU A 115 8.77 22.58 -4.73
N ARG A 116 9.21 21.89 -3.68
CA ARG A 116 9.09 22.36 -2.29
C ARG A 116 9.73 23.72 -2.05
N LYS A 117 10.78 24.09 -2.80
CA LYS A 117 11.47 25.38 -2.68
C LYS A 117 10.55 26.58 -2.96
N THR A 118 9.53 26.41 -3.79
CA THR A 118 8.60 27.50 -4.16
C THR A 118 7.32 27.51 -3.34
N PHE A 119 7.13 26.53 -2.44
CA PHE A 119 5.89 26.39 -1.69
C PHE A 119 5.80 27.42 -0.56
N THR A 120 4.64 28.05 -0.46
CA THR A 120 4.26 28.76 0.76
C THR A 120 3.96 27.76 1.90
N PRO A 121 3.81 28.24 3.15
CA PRO A 121 3.32 27.40 4.24
C PRO A 121 1.95 26.76 3.94
N ASN A 122 1.08 27.46 3.21
CA ASN A 122 -0.23 26.92 2.82
C ASN A 122 -0.12 25.82 1.77
N ASP A 123 0.73 26.00 0.75
CA ASP A 123 0.99 24.96 -0.25
C ASP A 123 1.56 23.70 0.40
N THR A 124 2.45 23.88 1.38
CA THR A 124 2.99 22.79 2.21
C THR A 124 1.89 22.05 2.95
N ARG A 125 0.98 22.76 3.60
CA ARG A 125 -0.15 22.17 4.31
C ARG A 125 -1.05 21.37 3.37
N ASN A 126 -1.38 21.92 2.21
CA ASN A 126 -2.25 21.28 1.22
C ASN A 126 -1.60 20.02 0.63
N PHE A 127 -0.31 20.09 0.29
CA PHE A 127 0.46 18.95 -0.19
C PHE A 127 0.48 17.82 0.84
N LEU A 128 0.84 18.12 2.10
CA LEU A 128 0.89 17.10 3.15
C LEU A 128 -0.50 16.54 3.47
N LYS A 129 -1.55 17.36 3.45
CA LYS A 129 -2.93 16.89 3.64
C LYS A 129 -3.31 15.88 2.56
N LYS A 130 -3.02 16.19 1.29
CA LYS A 130 -3.30 15.29 0.17
C LYS A 130 -2.46 14.02 0.24
N LEU A 131 -1.15 14.14 0.51
CA LEU A 131 -0.26 12.99 0.64
C LEU A 131 -0.69 12.06 1.78
N ASN A 132 -0.97 12.56 2.98
CA ASN A 132 -1.49 11.72 4.07
C ASN A 132 -2.78 11.03 3.67
N TYR A 133 -3.74 11.75 3.09
CA TYR A 133 -5.01 11.15 2.64
C TYR A 133 -4.80 10.05 1.58
N THR A 134 -3.92 10.28 0.60
CA THR A 134 -3.54 9.27 -0.39
C THR A 134 -2.92 8.03 0.27
N LEU A 135 -2.03 8.20 1.25
CA LEU A 135 -1.41 7.07 1.95
C LEU A 135 -2.40 6.34 2.86
N ASP A 136 -3.37 7.05 3.46
CA ASP A 136 -4.46 6.44 4.22
C ASP A 136 -5.38 5.60 3.31
N LEU A 137 -5.65 6.06 2.08
CA LEU A 137 -6.39 5.28 1.08
C LEU A 137 -5.61 4.03 0.67
N LEU A 138 -4.30 4.15 0.47
CA LEU A 138 -3.43 3.02 0.11
C LEU A 138 -3.35 2.00 1.25
N GLU A 139 -3.23 2.46 2.49
CA GLU A 139 -3.30 1.61 3.67
C GLU A 139 -4.65 0.90 3.67
N ASN A 140 -5.77 1.62 3.53
CA ASN A 140 -7.12 1.05 3.60
C ASN A 140 -7.63 0.27 2.38
N GLN A 141 -6.76 -0.08 1.43
CA GLN A 141 -7.12 -0.96 0.32
C GLN A 141 -7.71 -2.29 0.80
N ALA A 142 -8.75 -2.76 0.10
CA ALA A 142 -9.40 -4.03 0.41
C ALA A 142 -8.47 -5.22 0.11
N ILE A 143 -7.66 -5.10 -0.94
CA ILE A 143 -6.68 -6.10 -1.35
C ILE A 143 -5.36 -5.93 -0.59
N PRO A 144 -4.54 -6.99 -0.48
CA PRO A 144 -3.15 -6.92 -0.02
C PRO A 144 -2.32 -5.93 -0.84
N THR A 145 -1.50 -5.13 -0.16
CA THR A 145 -0.55 -4.19 -0.78
C THR A 145 0.89 -4.50 -0.37
N ILE A 146 1.80 -4.46 -1.33
CA ILE A 146 3.21 -4.82 -1.15
C ILE A 146 4.09 -3.72 -1.73
N SER A 147 5.07 -3.25 -0.98
CA SER A 147 6.16 -2.43 -1.53
C SER A 147 7.36 -3.31 -1.85
N ALA A 148 7.74 -3.36 -3.13
CA ALA A 148 8.99 -3.96 -3.60
C ALA A 148 10.05 -2.86 -3.72
N ILE A 149 11.10 -2.95 -2.91
CA ILE A 149 12.13 -1.93 -2.82
C ILE A 149 13.44 -2.58 -3.23
N ASN A 150 13.97 -2.26 -4.40
CA ASN A 150 15.28 -2.73 -4.87
C ASN A 150 16.40 -1.67 -4.64
N GLY A 151 16.03 -0.46 -4.26
CA GLY A 151 16.95 0.68 -4.12
C GLY A 151 16.70 1.52 -2.88
N VAL A 152 16.96 2.82 -3.01
CA VAL A 152 16.83 3.76 -1.89
C VAL A 152 15.37 4.21 -1.70
N ALA A 153 14.84 4.16 -0.48
CA ALA A 153 13.54 4.72 -0.10
C ALA A 153 13.70 5.67 1.11
N LEU A 154 13.58 6.98 0.90
CA LEU A 154 13.85 7.99 1.94
C LEU A 154 12.66 8.89 2.18
N GLY A 155 12.47 9.26 3.44
CA GLY A 155 11.41 10.16 3.89
C GLY A 155 10.05 9.72 3.37
N GLY A 156 9.37 10.59 2.61
CA GLY A 156 8.12 10.28 1.92
C GLY A 156 8.12 8.96 1.12
N GLY A 157 9.27 8.53 0.58
CA GLY A 157 9.39 7.23 -0.10
C GLY A 157 9.27 6.04 0.84
N LEU A 158 9.87 6.11 2.03
CA LEU A 158 9.64 5.12 3.07
C LEU A 158 8.23 5.27 3.66
N GLU A 159 7.67 6.48 3.73
CA GLU A 159 6.28 6.67 4.19
C GLU A 159 5.25 6.03 3.25
N ILE A 160 5.45 6.09 1.93
CA ILE A 160 4.67 5.29 0.94
C ILE A 160 4.80 3.80 1.25
N ALA A 161 6.03 3.32 1.51
CA ALA A 161 6.22 1.90 1.77
C ALA A 161 5.60 1.44 3.10
N LEU A 162 5.63 2.31 4.12
CA LEU A 162 5.03 2.07 5.43
C LEU A 162 3.50 2.02 5.38
N SER A 163 2.85 2.64 4.37
CA SER A 163 1.40 2.55 4.21
C SER A 163 0.94 1.30 3.43
N THR A 164 1.85 0.47 2.94
CA THR A 164 1.51 -0.86 2.42
C THR A 164 1.51 -1.94 3.51
N ASP A 165 0.85 -3.07 3.28
CA ASP A 165 0.80 -4.15 4.27
C ASP A 165 2.19 -4.80 4.44
N PHE A 166 2.87 -5.07 3.32
CA PHE A 166 4.15 -5.78 3.29
C PHE A 166 5.25 -4.94 2.63
N ARG A 167 6.49 -5.15 3.08
CA ARG A 167 7.70 -4.49 2.53
C ARG A 167 8.74 -5.56 2.23
N VAL A 168 9.01 -5.77 0.95
CA VAL A 168 10.05 -6.68 0.45
C VAL A 168 11.23 -5.84 0.00
N LEU A 169 12.39 -6.04 0.63
CA LEU A 169 13.61 -5.29 0.31
C LEU A 169 14.62 -6.18 -0.41
N GLY A 170 15.19 -5.66 -1.49
CA GLY A 170 16.29 -6.26 -2.24
C GLY A 170 17.61 -6.05 -1.51
N GLN A 171 18.63 -6.85 -1.84
CA GLN A 171 19.90 -6.89 -1.11
C GLN A 171 20.59 -5.51 -1.00
N ASN A 172 20.46 -4.68 -2.04
CA ASN A 172 21.11 -3.36 -2.11
C ASN A 172 20.25 -2.20 -1.58
N SER A 173 19.10 -2.50 -0.98
CA SER A 173 18.14 -1.50 -0.54
C SER A 173 18.59 -0.76 0.70
N GLN A 174 18.24 0.53 0.76
CA GLN A 174 18.44 1.35 1.94
C GLN A 174 17.20 2.18 2.21
N VAL A 175 16.76 2.19 3.46
CA VAL A 175 15.57 2.94 3.86
C VAL A 175 15.85 3.85 5.06
N GLY A 176 15.10 4.94 5.20
CA GLY A 176 15.23 5.82 6.37
C GLY A 176 14.35 7.06 6.31
N LEU A 177 14.24 7.75 7.46
CA LEU A 177 13.48 9.00 7.63
C LEU A 177 14.44 10.14 8.04
N PRO A 178 15.16 10.75 7.09
CA PRO A 178 16.23 11.72 7.37
C PRO A 178 15.74 13.15 7.66
N GLU A 179 14.43 13.40 7.76
CA GLU A 179 13.81 14.72 7.81
C GLU A 179 14.35 15.64 8.90
N THR A 180 14.74 15.11 10.06
CA THR A 180 15.31 15.89 11.17
C THR A 180 16.65 16.55 10.80
N ARG A 181 17.39 15.98 9.83
CA ARG A 181 18.61 16.58 9.25
C ARG A 181 18.31 17.77 8.34
N LEU A 182 17.05 17.97 7.97
CA LEU A 182 16.54 19.09 7.18
C LEU A 182 15.70 20.05 8.02
N ALA A 183 15.79 19.96 9.36
CA ALA A 183 15.01 20.76 10.31
C ALA A 183 13.48 20.63 10.13
N ILE A 184 13.02 19.47 9.66
CA ILE A 184 11.61 19.10 9.55
C ILE A 184 11.40 17.71 10.16
N ILE A 185 10.18 17.17 10.07
CA ILE A 185 9.83 15.82 10.55
C ILE A 185 9.17 15.02 9.41
N PRO A 186 9.12 13.68 9.51
CA PRO A 186 8.31 12.88 8.60
C PRO A 186 6.87 13.36 8.62
N GLY A 187 6.35 13.70 7.44
CA GLY A 187 5.14 14.50 7.29
C GLY A 187 3.94 13.72 6.76
N ALA A 188 4.13 12.47 6.33
CA ALA A 188 3.12 11.61 5.71
C ALA A 188 2.93 10.28 6.46
N GLY A 189 3.20 10.29 7.77
CA GLY A 189 2.87 9.21 8.68
C GLY A 189 4.02 8.34 9.15
N GLY A 190 5.26 8.66 8.80
CA GLY A 190 6.46 8.01 9.33
C GLY A 190 6.51 8.05 10.86
N THR A 191 6.04 9.14 11.48
CA THR A 191 6.01 9.32 12.94
C THR A 191 4.98 8.45 13.67
N TYR A 192 4.06 7.80 12.96
CA TYR A 192 3.03 6.95 13.57
C TYR A 192 2.96 5.54 12.98
N ARG A 193 3.35 5.32 11.71
CA ARG A 193 3.40 3.99 11.10
C ARG A 193 4.65 3.23 11.56
N LEU A 194 5.81 3.87 11.52
CA LEU A 194 7.08 3.25 11.92
C LEU A 194 7.06 2.76 13.39
N PRO A 195 6.69 3.57 14.41
CA PRO A 195 6.69 3.10 15.80
C PRO A 195 5.63 2.01 16.08
N ARG A 196 4.57 1.90 15.28
CA ARG A 196 3.61 0.77 15.38
C ARG A 196 4.21 -0.54 14.90
N LEU A 197 5.17 -0.49 13.97
CA LEU A 197 5.87 -1.67 13.46
C LEU A 197 7.04 -2.08 14.36
N ILE A 198 7.90 -1.14 14.72
CA ILE A 198 9.20 -1.45 15.35
C ILE A 198 9.32 -0.97 16.79
N GLY A 199 8.24 -0.45 17.37
CA GLY A 199 8.23 0.14 18.70
C GLY A 199 8.84 1.54 18.74
N LYS A 200 8.46 2.30 19.78
CA LYS A 200 8.81 3.73 19.93
C LYS A 200 10.32 3.99 19.96
N SER A 201 11.09 3.19 20.69
CA SER A 201 12.53 3.43 20.88
C SER A 201 13.32 3.31 19.58
N ARG A 202 13.08 2.24 18.80
CA ARG A 202 13.76 2.04 17.51
C ARG A 202 13.32 3.08 16.48
N ALA A 203 12.04 3.45 16.47
CA ALA A 203 11.56 4.53 15.61
C ALA A 203 12.21 5.88 15.95
N LEU A 204 12.38 6.20 17.25
CA LEU A 204 13.09 7.42 17.67
C LEU A 204 14.56 7.40 17.25
N ASP A 205 15.26 6.28 17.37
CA ASP A 205 16.63 6.14 16.86
C ASP A 205 16.68 6.50 15.36
N LEU A 206 15.86 5.86 14.52
CA LEU A 206 15.85 6.12 13.08
C LEU A 206 15.46 7.57 12.72
N ILE A 207 14.44 8.13 13.37
CA ILE A 207 13.92 9.47 13.06
C ILE A 207 14.85 10.57 13.59
N LEU A 208 15.32 10.47 14.83
CA LEU A 208 16.15 11.52 15.45
C LEU A 208 17.57 11.51 14.90
N THR A 209 18.13 10.34 14.62
CA THR A 209 19.44 10.26 13.95
C THR A 209 19.33 10.50 12.45
N GLY A 210 18.17 10.28 11.84
CA GLY A 210 18.00 10.33 10.39
C GLY A 210 18.85 9.30 9.63
N ARG A 211 19.34 8.25 10.31
CA ARG A 211 20.22 7.25 9.72
C ARG A 211 19.47 6.36 8.73
N ARG A 212 20.22 5.78 7.80
CA ARG A 212 19.72 4.80 6.83
C ARG A 212 20.08 3.41 7.30
N ILE A 213 19.17 2.47 7.06
CA ILE A 213 19.36 1.05 7.35
C ILE A 213 19.31 0.24 6.07
N LYS A 214 20.08 -0.84 6.02
CA LYS A 214 20.10 -1.79 4.90
C LYS A 214 18.99 -2.83 5.06
N SER A 215 18.79 -3.67 4.04
CA SER A 215 17.72 -4.67 3.98
C SER A 215 17.75 -5.69 5.12
N ASP A 216 18.92 -6.13 5.55
CA ASP A 216 19.14 -7.05 6.67
C ASP A 216 18.71 -6.44 8.01
N GLU A 217 19.18 -5.23 8.31
CA GLU A 217 18.78 -4.51 9.51
C GLU A 217 17.29 -4.13 9.48
N ALA A 218 16.77 -3.72 8.32
CA ALA A 218 15.35 -3.43 8.14
C ALA A 218 14.47 -4.65 8.46
N LEU A 219 14.88 -5.85 8.04
CA LEU A 219 14.21 -7.09 8.41
C LEU A 219 14.32 -7.37 9.92
N ALA A 220 15.53 -7.27 10.49
CA ALA A 220 15.77 -7.54 11.90
C ALA A 220 15.00 -6.59 12.85
N LEU A 221 14.81 -5.33 12.46
CA LEU A 221 14.04 -4.36 13.22
C LEU A 221 12.51 -4.54 13.06
N GLY A 222 12.06 -5.20 11.99
CA GLY A 222 10.65 -5.33 11.61
C GLY A 222 10.12 -4.24 10.68
N VAL A 223 11.01 -3.43 10.08
CA VAL A 223 10.63 -2.46 9.04
C VAL A 223 10.25 -3.20 7.76
N ALA A 224 11.04 -4.20 7.36
CA ALA A 224 10.76 -5.08 6.22
C ALA A 224 10.13 -6.39 6.71
N THR A 225 9.25 -6.97 5.89
CA THR A 225 8.68 -8.31 6.13
C THR A 225 9.49 -9.41 5.44
N ARG A 226 10.21 -9.08 4.36
CA ARG A 226 11.16 -9.98 3.68
C ARG A 226 12.38 -9.18 3.22
N ALA A 227 13.57 -9.79 3.30
CA ALA A 227 14.77 -9.33 2.63
C ALA A 227 15.24 -10.43 1.67
N VAL A 228 15.40 -10.11 0.40
CA VAL A 228 15.68 -11.04 -0.70
C VAL A 228 16.72 -10.46 -1.63
N GLU A 229 17.18 -11.23 -2.62
CA GLU A 229 18.10 -10.72 -3.65
C GLU A 229 17.42 -9.66 -4.52
N ASP A 230 16.28 -10.01 -5.11
CA ASP A 230 15.44 -9.14 -5.96
C ASP A 230 14.04 -8.97 -5.35
N ALA A 231 13.72 -7.74 -4.96
CA ALA A 231 12.45 -7.41 -4.33
C ALA A 231 11.25 -7.56 -5.27
N ASP A 232 11.40 -7.31 -6.57
CA ASP A 232 10.29 -7.38 -7.53
C ASP A 232 9.84 -8.83 -7.70
N LYS A 233 10.81 -9.74 -7.88
CA LYS A 233 10.55 -11.17 -7.92
C LYS A 233 9.94 -11.66 -6.59
N GLY A 234 10.54 -11.30 -5.46
CA GLY A 234 10.06 -11.71 -4.14
C GLY A 234 8.67 -11.17 -3.80
N ALA A 235 8.33 -9.95 -4.23
CA ALA A 235 7.00 -9.36 -4.07
C ALA A 235 5.97 -10.04 -4.96
N LEU A 236 6.31 -10.39 -6.20
CA LEU A 236 5.41 -11.10 -7.11
C LEU A 236 5.14 -12.53 -6.63
N GLU A 237 6.14 -13.22 -6.11
CA GLU A 237 5.98 -14.53 -5.46
C GLU A 237 5.06 -14.44 -4.24
N LEU A 238 5.30 -13.47 -3.34
CA LEU A 238 4.44 -13.22 -2.19
C LEU A 238 3.01 -12.88 -2.60
N ALA A 239 2.83 -12.03 -3.62
CA ALA A 239 1.51 -11.68 -4.13
C ALA A 239 0.76 -12.90 -4.68
N ARG A 240 1.43 -13.79 -5.41
CA ARG A 240 0.84 -15.04 -5.92
C ARG A 240 0.46 -15.99 -4.80
N GLU A 241 1.34 -16.14 -3.80
CA GLU A 241 1.08 -16.95 -2.60
C GLU A 241 -0.20 -16.46 -1.89
N ILE A 242 -0.28 -15.16 -1.59
CA ILE A 242 -1.46 -14.58 -0.94
C ILE A 242 -2.71 -14.72 -1.82
N SER A 243 -2.58 -14.50 -3.13
CA SER A 243 -3.70 -14.54 -4.09
C SER A 243 -4.31 -15.94 -4.27
N GLY A 244 -3.68 -16.98 -3.76
CA GLY A 244 -4.27 -18.31 -3.66
C GLY A 244 -5.41 -18.41 -2.62
N GLY A 245 -5.55 -17.42 -1.74
CA GLY A 245 -6.64 -17.34 -0.77
C GLY A 245 -7.94 -16.76 -1.34
N GLY A 246 -9.06 -16.98 -0.63
CA GLY A 246 -10.36 -16.41 -0.98
C GLY A 246 -10.36 -14.87 -0.88
N PRO A 247 -10.69 -14.10 -1.93
CA PRO A 247 -10.56 -12.64 -1.96
C PRO A 247 -11.31 -11.92 -0.82
N LEU A 248 -12.53 -12.36 -0.54
CA LEU A 248 -13.33 -11.81 0.57
C LEU A 248 -12.75 -12.19 1.93
N ALA A 249 -12.19 -13.39 2.07
CA ALA A 249 -11.51 -13.84 3.28
C ALA A 249 -10.22 -13.06 3.54
N LEU A 250 -9.41 -12.81 2.52
CA LEU A 250 -8.20 -11.98 2.63
C LEU A 250 -8.56 -10.53 3.05
N THR A 251 -9.58 -9.95 2.42
CA THR A 251 -10.09 -8.62 2.77
C THR A 251 -10.58 -8.57 4.22
N ALA A 252 -11.37 -9.57 4.64
CA ALA A 252 -11.90 -9.69 5.99
C ALA A 252 -10.77 -9.86 7.03
N GLY A 253 -9.81 -10.75 6.76
CA GLY A 253 -8.65 -10.99 7.62
C GLY A 253 -7.80 -9.73 7.81
N LYS A 254 -7.49 -9.01 6.72
CA LYS A 254 -6.78 -7.73 6.79
C LYS A 254 -7.51 -6.71 7.66
N LYS A 255 -8.85 -6.60 7.52
CA LYS A 255 -9.67 -5.71 8.35
C LYS A 255 -9.73 -6.16 9.82
N ALA A 256 -9.79 -7.46 10.08
CA ALA A 256 -9.80 -8.03 11.42
C ALA A 256 -8.52 -7.67 12.18
N VAL A 257 -7.35 -7.89 11.56
CA VAL A 257 -6.04 -7.53 12.13
C VAL A 257 -5.96 -6.06 12.51
N ARG A 258 -6.53 -5.16 11.69
CA ARG A 258 -6.51 -3.72 11.98
C ARG A 258 -7.42 -3.29 13.11
N GLY A 259 -8.59 -3.92 13.26
CA GLY A 259 -9.47 -3.64 14.39
C GLY A 259 -8.99 -4.25 15.70
N ALA A 260 -8.14 -5.29 15.63
CA ALA A 260 -7.42 -5.88 16.76
C ALA A 260 -8.30 -6.12 18.01
N SER A 261 -9.52 -6.61 17.80
CA SER A 261 -10.48 -6.89 18.88
C SER A 261 -11.40 -8.08 18.52
N PRO A 262 -11.85 -8.87 19.51
CA PRO A 262 -12.75 -10.00 19.28
C PRO A 262 -14.05 -9.62 18.57
N GLU A 263 -14.62 -8.46 18.90
CA GLU A 263 -15.86 -7.97 18.28
C GLU A 263 -15.65 -7.66 16.80
N TRP A 264 -14.49 -7.11 16.46
CA TRP A 264 -14.15 -6.80 15.07
C TRP A 264 -13.82 -8.06 14.27
N GLU A 265 -13.15 -9.03 14.89
CA GLU A 265 -12.90 -10.35 14.29
C GLU A 265 -14.22 -11.07 13.97
N ALA A 266 -15.14 -11.15 14.92
CA ALA A 266 -16.45 -11.76 14.70
C ALA A 266 -17.22 -11.07 13.56
N ALA A 267 -17.24 -9.73 13.55
CA ALA A 267 -17.90 -8.96 12.50
C ALA A 267 -17.25 -9.15 11.11
N MET A 268 -15.95 -9.44 11.03
CA MET A 268 -15.30 -9.77 9.77
C MET A 268 -15.55 -11.23 9.35
N TYR A 269 -15.62 -12.16 10.30
CA TYR A 269 -15.92 -13.57 10.03
C TYR A 269 -17.35 -13.76 9.48
N GLU A 270 -18.33 -13.02 10.01
CA GLU A 270 -19.70 -13.01 9.51
C GLU A 270 -19.80 -12.67 8.01
N ARG A 271 -18.84 -11.90 7.46
CA ARG A 271 -18.83 -11.52 6.04
C ARG A 271 -18.44 -12.67 5.11
N VAL A 272 -17.85 -13.74 5.63
CA VAL A 272 -17.24 -14.81 4.83
C VAL A 272 -17.86 -16.18 5.07
N VAL A 273 -18.69 -16.33 6.12
CA VAL A 273 -19.28 -17.61 6.50
C VAL A 273 -20.25 -18.18 5.45
N ASN A 274 -20.88 -17.31 4.66
CA ASN A 274 -21.91 -17.65 3.66
C ASN A 274 -21.55 -17.19 2.24
N THR A 275 -20.27 -17.30 1.84
CA THR A 275 -19.81 -16.95 0.49
C THR A 275 -19.71 -18.18 -0.41
N GLU A 276 -19.82 -18.01 -1.73
CA GLU A 276 -19.55 -19.10 -2.69
C GLU A 276 -18.14 -19.65 -2.50
N ASP A 277 -17.16 -18.77 -2.28
CA ASP A 277 -15.77 -19.15 -2.05
C ASP A 277 -15.59 -20.09 -0.86
N LYS A 278 -16.32 -19.87 0.24
CA LYS A 278 -16.24 -20.77 1.40
C LYS A 278 -16.79 -22.16 1.06
N PHE A 279 -17.86 -22.24 0.28
CA PHE A 279 -18.43 -23.53 -0.13
C PHE A 279 -17.54 -24.24 -1.16
N GLU A 280 -16.95 -23.50 -2.09
CA GLU A 280 -15.94 -23.98 -3.03
C GLU A 280 -14.71 -24.56 -2.32
N ALA A 281 -14.23 -23.93 -1.24
CA ALA A 281 -13.14 -24.46 -0.44
C ALA A 281 -13.48 -25.85 0.14
N LEU A 282 -14.71 -26.03 0.64
CA LEU A 282 -15.17 -27.32 1.19
C LEU A 282 -15.30 -28.38 0.11
N ALA A 283 -15.83 -28.03 -1.06
CA ALA A 283 -15.95 -28.93 -2.21
C ALA A 283 -14.56 -29.36 -2.72
N ALA A 284 -13.66 -28.40 -2.94
CA ALA A 284 -12.30 -28.66 -3.38
C ALA A 284 -11.51 -29.55 -2.40
N PHE A 285 -11.71 -29.35 -1.09
CA PHE A 285 -11.13 -30.20 -0.06
C PHE A 285 -11.64 -31.65 -0.15
N ALA A 286 -12.95 -31.86 -0.29
CA ALA A 286 -13.54 -33.19 -0.45
C ALA A 286 -13.06 -33.89 -1.73
N GLU A 287 -12.88 -33.12 -2.81
CA GLU A 287 -12.43 -33.60 -4.13
C GLU A 287 -10.91 -33.67 -4.29
N LYS A 288 -10.14 -33.25 -3.28
CA LYS A 288 -8.66 -33.18 -3.30
C LYS A 288 -8.09 -32.38 -4.49
N ARG A 289 -8.72 -31.27 -4.83
CA ARG A 289 -8.27 -30.34 -5.87
C ARG A 289 -7.94 -28.95 -5.30
N THR A 290 -7.24 -28.14 -6.07
CA THR A 290 -7.06 -26.71 -5.74
C THR A 290 -8.40 -25.97 -5.87
N PRO A 291 -8.80 -25.15 -4.88
CA PRO A 291 -10.01 -24.33 -4.99
C PRO A 291 -9.83 -23.19 -6.00
N VAL A 292 -10.94 -22.77 -6.61
CA VAL A 292 -10.97 -21.62 -7.54
C VAL A 292 -11.89 -20.54 -6.99
N PHE A 293 -11.30 -19.55 -6.33
CA PHE A 293 -12.03 -18.46 -5.69
C PHE A 293 -12.38 -17.32 -6.66
N LYS A 294 -13.60 -16.80 -6.54
CA LYS A 294 -14.20 -15.76 -7.39
C LYS A 294 -14.49 -14.45 -6.65
N GLY A 295 -14.38 -14.43 -5.33
CA GLY A 295 -14.59 -13.22 -4.52
C GLY A 295 -16.06 -12.88 -4.30
N ARG A 296 -16.92 -13.89 -4.16
CA ARG A 296 -18.37 -13.77 -3.94
C ARG A 296 -18.89 -14.88 -3.06
#